data_AF-A0A091IT72-F1
#
_entry.id   AF-A0A091IT72-F1
#
_cell.length_a   1.000
_cell.length_b   1.000
_cell.length_c   1.000
_cell.angle_alpha   90.00
_cell.angle_beta   90.00
_cell.angle_gamma   90.00
#
_symmetry.space_group_name_H-M   'P 1'
#
loop_
_entity.id
_entity.type
_entity.pdbx_description
1 polymer ?
#
loop_
_entity_poly.entity_id
_entity_poly.type
_entity_poly.pdbx_seq_one_letter_code
_entity_poly.pdbx_strand_id
1 'polypeptide(L)'
;GPKVTYVPPPPPDNEEAIFARYQTGINFDKYDENVVEVSGLDPPAPLLSFEEANLCQTLNMNIAKAGYSKLTPVQKYSIPTVLAGRDLMACAQTGSGKTAAFLLPIVAHMMRDGVTASRFKEQQEPECIIVAPTRELINQIFLEARKFVYGTCIRPVVIYGGTQTGHSIRQVMQGCNILCATPGRLLDIIGKEKIGLHNVKYLVLDEADRMLDMGFGLDMKKLISYPSMPPKDKRQTLMFSATFPEEVQRLAGEFLKTDYLFVVVGHVGGACSDVQQNILQVPQYSKRDKLIEILQSIGHERTMVFVDKKKKADYIAAFLCQEKIPATSIHGDREQREREVALQDFRSGRCPVLVATSVAARGLDIENVQHVINFDLPFTIEEYVHRIGRTGRCGNTGKAVCFFDNNTDGHLAQSLVKVLSD
;
A
#
# COMPACT_ATOMS: atom_id res chain seq x y z
N GLY A 1 17.87 11.42 -18.98
CA GLY A 1 18.20 10.01 -18.71
C GLY A 1 17.92 9.16 -19.93
N PRO A 2 18.46 7.95 -20.04
CA PRO A 2 18.21 7.04 -21.16
C PRO A 2 16.71 6.69 -21.27
N LYS A 3 16.28 6.38 -22.49
CA LYS A 3 14.89 6.02 -22.79
C LYS A 3 14.54 4.69 -22.11
N VAL A 4 13.58 4.72 -21.20
CA VAL A 4 13.06 3.50 -20.55
C VAL A 4 12.28 2.67 -21.57
N THR A 5 12.75 1.46 -21.85
CA THR A 5 12.16 0.53 -22.84
C THR A 5 11.31 -0.57 -22.21
N TYR A 6 11.39 -0.75 -20.90
CA TYR A 6 10.73 -1.85 -20.20
C TYR A 6 9.20 -1.77 -20.31
N VAL A 7 8.60 -2.86 -20.77
CA VAL A 7 7.15 -3.07 -20.79
C VAL A 7 6.84 -4.19 -19.79
N PRO A 8 6.05 -3.93 -18.74
CA PRO A 8 5.65 -4.97 -17.79
C PRO A 8 4.90 -6.11 -18.48
N PRO A 9 4.96 -7.33 -17.95
CA PRO A 9 4.09 -8.40 -18.40
C PRO A 9 2.62 -7.99 -18.23
N PRO A 10 1.70 -8.46 -19.12
CA PRO A 10 0.29 -8.22 -18.93
C PRO A 10 -0.18 -8.84 -17.61
N PRO A 11 -1.19 -8.23 -16.93
CA PRO A 11 -1.72 -8.79 -15.71
C PRO A 11 -2.46 -10.11 -16.00
N PRO A 12 -2.67 -10.98 -15.00
CA PRO A 12 -3.34 -12.27 -15.21
C PRO A 12 -4.78 -12.08 -15.73
N ASP A 13 -5.18 -12.81 -16.76
CA ASP A 13 -6.53 -12.69 -17.35
C ASP A 13 -7.45 -13.86 -17.02
N ASN A 14 -6.90 -14.99 -16.55
CA ASN A 14 -7.72 -16.11 -16.10
C ASN A 14 -8.31 -15.82 -14.70
N GLU A 15 -9.52 -16.30 -14.48
CA GLU A 15 -10.30 -16.02 -13.27
C GLU A 15 -9.60 -16.53 -12.00
N GLU A 16 -9.02 -17.73 -12.05
CA GLU A 16 -8.30 -18.32 -10.92
C GLU A 16 -7.13 -17.45 -10.42
N ALA A 17 -6.35 -16.90 -11.35
CA ALA A 17 -5.22 -16.03 -11.02
C ALA A 17 -5.68 -14.62 -10.61
N ILE A 18 -6.80 -14.13 -11.14
CA ILE A 18 -7.39 -12.86 -10.69
C ILE A 18 -7.83 -12.99 -9.24
N PHE A 19 -8.53 -14.07 -8.88
CA PHE A 19 -9.07 -14.30 -7.53
C PHE A 19 -8.17 -15.15 -6.64
N ALA A 20 -6.87 -15.26 -6.96
CA ALA A 20 -5.89 -15.93 -6.11
C ALA A 20 -6.00 -15.39 -4.67
N ARG A 21 -6.17 -16.31 -3.72
CA ARG A 21 -6.58 -16.03 -2.33
C ARG A 21 -5.38 -16.01 -1.39
N TYR A 22 -5.50 -15.17 -0.38
CA TYR A 22 -4.71 -15.25 0.84
C TYR A 22 -5.44 -16.12 1.87
N GLN A 23 -4.72 -16.97 2.58
CA GLN A 23 -5.27 -17.61 3.76
C GLN A 23 -5.31 -16.61 4.92
N THR A 24 -6.50 -16.40 5.47
CA THR A 24 -6.70 -15.69 6.74
C THR A 24 -6.05 -16.48 7.86
N GLY A 25 -5.29 -15.80 8.71
CA GLY A 25 -4.64 -16.41 9.86
C GLY A 25 -5.54 -16.51 11.09
N ILE A 26 -5.03 -17.20 12.11
CA ILE A 26 -5.74 -17.59 13.34
C ILE A 26 -6.26 -16.37 14.13
N ASN A 27 -5.58 -15.23 14.04
CA ASN A 27 -5.93 -14.02 14.79
C ASN A 27 -6.89 -13.08 14.03
N PHE A 28 -7.43 -13.48 12.87
CA PHE A 28 -8.31 -12.60 12.08
C PHE A 28 -9.59 -12.20 12.84
N ASP A 29 -10.09 -13.07 13.73
CA ASP A 29 -11.24 -12.77 14.59
C ASP A 29 -10.92 -11.77 15.71
N LYS A 30 -9.66 -11.69 16.16
CA LYS A 30 -9.24 -10.70 17.17
C LYS A 30 -9.34 -9.26 16.66
N TYR A 31 -9.43 -9.06 15.34
CA TYR A 31 -9.60 -7.71 14.81
C TYR A 31 -10.89 -7.05 15.29
N ASP A 32 -11.93 -7.82 15.62
CA ASP A 32 -13.21 -7.31 16.13
C ASP A 32 -13.10 -6.72 17.55
N GLU A 33 -12.01 -7.01 18.28
CA GLU A 33 -11.74 -6.47 19.63
C GLU A 33 -11.08 -5.08 19.59
N ASN A 34 -10.63 -4.62 18.41
CA ASN A 34 -10.01 -3.31 18.28
C ASN A 34 -11.01 -2.19 18.55
N VAL A 35 -10.63 -1.28 19.45
CA VAL A 35 -11.37 -0.04 19.68
C VAL A 35 -11.33 0.80 18.40
N VAL A 36 -12.49 1.31 17.98
CA VAL A 36 -12.60 2.23 16.85
C VAL A 36 -13.08 3.59 17.33
N GLU A 37 -12.28 4.61 17.06
CA GLU A 37 -12.63 6.00 17.33
C GLU A 37 -13.03 6.67 16.01
N VAL A 38 -14.14 7.41 16.05
CA VAL A 38 -14.64 8.17 14.90
C VAL A 38 -14.83 9.62 15.33
N SER A 39 -14.11 10.52 14.67
CA SER A 39 -14.23 11.97 14.86
C SER A 39 -14.82 12.63 13.63
N GLY A 40 -15.59 13.71 13.83
CA GLY A 40 -16.25 14.46 12.77
C GLY A 40 -17.76 14.55 12.98
N LEU A 41 -18.43 15.32 12.13
CA LEU A 41 -19.86 15.62 12.27
C LEU A 41 -20.72 14.49 11.68
N ASP A 42 -21.71 14.03 12.44
CA ASP A 42 -22.73 13.05 12.05
C ASP A 42 -22.17 11.83 11.29
N PRO A 43 -21.32 11.00 11.93
CA PRO A 43 -20.77 9.82 11.29
C PRO A 43 -21.88 8.79 11.00
N PRO A 44 -21.92 8.19 9.79
CA PRO A 44 -22.81 7.06 9.51
C PRO A 44 -22.55 5.90 10.46
N ALA A 45 -23.59 5.12 10.76
CA ALA A 45 -23.45 3.89 11.54
C ALA A 45 -22.52 2.89 10.84
N PRO A 46 -21.69 2.14 11.59
CA PRO A 46 -20.85 1.10 11.00
C PRO A 46 -21.70 -0.04 10.43
N LEU A 47 -21.24 -0.63 9.33
CA LEU A 47 -21.85 -1.83 8.77
C LEU A 47 -21.52 -3.06 9.62
N LEU A 48 -22.47 -3.97 9.76
CA LEU A 48 -22.29 -5.26 10.42
C LEU A 48 -21.90 -6.36 9.43
N SER A 49 -22.36 -6.28 8.18
CA SER A 49 -22.07 -7.26 7.14
C SER A 49 -21.99 -6.65 5.73
N PHE A 50 -21.49 -7.41 4.75
CA PHE A 50 -21.44 -6.96 3.35
C PHE A 50 -22.85 -6.79 2.75
N GLU A 51 -23.83 -7.57 3.22
CA GLU A 51 -25.21 -7.51 2.75
C GLU A 51 -25.86 -6.16 3.07
N GLU A 52 -25.56 -5.57 4.22
CA GLU A 52 -26.07 -4.25 4.63
C GLU A 52 -25.58 -3.11 3.74
N ALA A 53 -24.44 -3.28 3.05
CA ALA A 53 -23.90 -2.28 2.13
C ALA A 53 -24.76 -2.14 0.85
N ASN A 54 -25.73 -3.03 0.63
CA ASN A 54 -26.65 -3.03 -0.52
C ASN A 54 -25.92 -2.88 -1.87
N LEU A 55 -24.82 -3.60 -2.03
CA LEU A 55 -23.99 -3.58 -3.22
C LEU A 55 -24.66 -4.36 -4.37
N CYS A 56 -24.34 -4.00 -5.62
CA CYS A 56 -24.83 -4.73 -6.78
C CYS A 56 -24.40 -6.21 -6.76
N GLN A 57 -25.24 -7.08 -7.32
CA GLN A 57 -25.04 -8.53 -7.29
C GLN A 57 -23.66 -8.97 -7.82
N THR A 58 -23.19 -8.39 -8.93
CA THR A 58 -21.86 -8.69 -9.49
C THR A 58 -20.73 -8.34 -8.53
N LEU A 59 -20.83 -7.23 -7.80
CA LEU A 59 -19.82 -6.84 -6.82
C LEU A 59 -19.81 -7.80 -5.62
N ASN A 60 -20.99 -8.20 -5.12
CA ASN A 60 -21.11 -9.22 -4.07
C ASN A 60 -20.50 -10.57 -4.50
N MET A 61 -20.73 -10.99 -5.76
CA MET A 61 -20.09 -12.20 -6.29
C MET A 61 -18.57 -12.07 -6.31
N ASN A 62 -18.03 -10.91 -6.71
CA ASN A 62 -16.58 -10.68 -6.74
C ASN A 62 -15.96 -10.65 -5.34
N ILE A 63 -16.64 -10.05 -4.35
CA ILE A 63 -16.24 -10.06 -2.93
C ILE A 63 -16.14 -11.51 -2.43
N ALA A 64 -17.17 -12.33 -2.68
CA ALA A 64 -17.20 -13.73 -2.29
C ALA A 64 -16.10 -14.56 -3.01
N LYS A 65 -15.90 -14.35 -4.32
CA LYS A 65 -14.83 -15.02 -5.09
C LYS A 65 -13.45 -14.70 -4.55
N ALA A 66 -13.22 -13.43 -4.19
CA ALA A 66 -12.00 -12.94 -3.58
C ALA A 66 -11.78 -13.46 -2.15
N GLY A 67 -12.75 -14.16 -1.56
CA GLY A 67 -12.64 -14.84 -0.26
C GLY A 67 -12.95 -13.96 0.94
N TYR A 68 -13.57 -12.80 0.74
CA TYR A 68 -13.97 -11.91 1.82
C TYR A 68 -15.28 -12.44 2.43
N SER A 69 -15.19 -13.01 3.64
CA SER A 69 -16.34 -13.56 4.37
C SER A 69 -16.93 -12.60 5.39
N LYS A 70 -16.14 -11.65 5.90
CA LYS A 70 -16.57 -10.63 6.86
C LYS A 70 -15.84 -9.31 6.66
N LEU A 71 -16.45 -8.23 7.12
CA LEU A 71 -15.87 -6.89 7.15
C LEU A 71 -14.80 -6.79 8.25
N THR A 72 -13.65 -6.21 7.91
CA THR A 72 -12.69 -5.76 8.92
C THR A 72 -13.14 -4.45 9.56
N PRO A 73 -12.66 -4.06 10.76
CA PRO A 73 -13.10 -2.83 11.42
C PRO A 73 -12.95 -1.60 10.53
N VAL A 74 -11.81 -1.41 9.83
CA VAL A 74 -11.67 -0.26 8.94
C VAL A 74 -12.73 -0.27 7.82
N GLN A 75 -13.11 -1.43 7.30
CA GLN A 75 -14.15 -1.56 6.29
C GLN A 75 -15.54 -1.24 6.84
N LYS A 76 -15.88 -1.72 8.06
CA LYS A 76 -17.16 -1.46 8.74
C LYS A 76 -17.48 0.04 8.81
N TYR A 77 -16.48 0.88 9.05
CA TYR A 77 -16.66 2.34 9.18
C TYR A 77 -16.39 3.11 7.88
N SER A 78 -15.42 2.67 7.07
CA SER A 78 -15.05 3.41 5.85
C SER A 78 -16.08 3.23 4.74
N ILE A 79 -16.60 2.02 4.53
CA ILE A 79 -17.54 1.74 3.44
C ILE A 79 -18.80 2.63 3.56
N PRO A 80 -19.53 2.67 4.69
CA PRO A 80 -20.72 3.51 4.78
C PRO A 80 -20.38 5.01 4.71
N THR A 81 -19.22 5.42 5.24
CA THR A 81 -18.72 6.80 5.12
C THR A 81 -18.52 7.20 3.66
N VAL A 82 -17.88 6.33 2.86
CA VAL A 82 -17.62 6.61 1.45
C VAL A 82 -18.92 6.59 0.65
N LEU A 83 -19.83 5.64 0.93
CA LEU A 83 -21.15 5.58 0.32
C LEU A 83 -22.01 6.83 0.61
N ALA A 84 -21.83 7.45 1.78
CA ALA A 84 -22.47 8.71 2.15
C ALA A 84 -21.85 9.96 1.48
N GLY A 85 -20.82 9.80 0.65
CA GLY A 85 -20.19 10.91 -0.09
C GLY A 85 -19.28 11.81 0.77
N ARG A 86 -18.90 11.36 1.97
CA ARG A 86 -18.07 12.12 2.92
C ARG A 86 -16.58 11.91 2.67
N ASP A 87 -15.79 12.96 2.81
CA ASP A 87 -14.34 12.83 2.83
C ASP A 87 -13.91 12.02 4.06
N LEU A 88 -12.84 11.23 3.92
CA LEU A 88 -12.41 10.28 4.94
C LEU A 88 -10.91 10.31 5.10
N MET A 89 -10.47 10.42 6.35
CA MET A 89 -9.14 10.02 6.79
C MET A 89 -9.28 8.74 7.61
N ALA A 90 -8.58 7.69 7.23
CA ALA A 90 -8.65 6.39 7.90
C ALA A 90 -7.26 5.91 8.32
N CYS A 91 -7.09 5.72 9.62
CA CYS A 91 -5.90 5.15 10.23
C CYS A 91 -6.20 3.73 10.70
N ALA A 92 -5.51 2.75 10.12
CA ALA A 92 -5.61 1.36 10.54
C ALA A 92 -4.30 0.63 10.24
N GLN A 93 -3.95 -0.37 11.04
CA GLN A 93 -2.71 -1.14 10.88
C GLN A 93 -2.53 -1.75 9.47
N THR A 94 -1.29 -2.11 9.13
CA THR A 94 -0.98 -2.80 7.87
C THR A 94 -1.69 -4.15 7.80
N GLY A 95 -2.18 -4.55 6.62
CA GLY A 95 -2.87 -5.85 6.48
C GLY A 95 -4.27 -5.92 7.11
N SER A 96 -4.90 -4.77 7.40
CA SER A 96 -6.28 -4.66 7.95
C SER A 96 -7.38 -4.52 6.88
N GLY A 97 -7.03 -4.59 5.59
CA GLY A 97 -8.02 -4.52 4.50
C GLY A 97 -8.41 -3.11 4.05
N LYS A 98 -7.54 -2.09 4.26
CA LYS A 98 -7.75 -0.70 3.82
C LYS A 98 -8.07 -0.56 2.33
N THR A 99 -7.44 -1.35 1.46
CA THR A 99 -7.63 -1.29 0.01
C THR A 99 -9.08 -1.57 -0.40
N ALA A 100 -9.70 -2.62 0.16
CA ALA A 100 -11.11 -2.91 -0.09
C ALA A 100 -12.03 -1.84 0.53
N ALA A 101 -11.62 -1.22 1.64
CA ALA A 101 -12.40 -0.21 2.35
C ALA A 101 -12.72 1.03 1.50
N PHE A 102 -11.85 1.41 0.54
CA PHE A 102 -12.14 2.45 -0.44
C PHE A 102 -12.57 1.91 -1.81
N LEU A 103 -12.05 0.77 -2.27
CA LEU A 103 -12.40 0.28 -3.62
C LEU A 103 -13.87 -0.15 -3.72
N LEU A 104 -14.37 -0.89 -2.73
CA LEU A 104 -15.74 -1.41 -2.77
C LEU A 104 -16.80 -0.31 -2.90
N PRO A 105 -16.83 0.73 -2.04
CA PRO A 105 -17.84 1.77 -2.15
C PRO A 105 -17.68 2.63 -3.42
N ILE A 106 -16.45 2.86 -3.89
CA ILE A 106 -16.20 3.59 -5.16
C ILE A 106 -16.76 2.79 -6.34
N VAL A 107 -16.45 1.49 -6.41
CA VAL A 107 -16.96 0.61 -7.48
C VAL A 107 -18.49 0.54 -7.42
N ALA A 108 -19.07 0.44 -6.22
CA ALA A 108 -20.52 0.44 -6.05
C ALA A 108 -21.19 1.70 -6.63
N HIS A 109 -20.63 2.89 -6.35
CA HIS A 109 -21.09 4.13 -6.93
C HIS A 109 -20.93 4.16 -8.46
N MET A 110 -19.79 3.72 -8.99
CA MET A 110 -19.57 3.64 -10.44
C MET A 110 -20.56 2.69 -11.14
N MET A 111 -20.90 1.56 -10.51
CA MET A 111 -21.88 0.61 -11.05
C MET A 111 -23.30 1.19 -11.03
N ARG A 112 -23.66 1.92 -9.97
CA ARG A 112 -24.97 2.55 -9.82
C ARG A 112 -25.17 3.72 -10.78
N ASP A 113 -24.17 4.60 -10.85
CA ASP A 113 -24.27 5.86 -11.59
C ASP A 113 -23.95 5.68 -13.10
N GLY A 114 -23.36 4.54 -13.45
CA GLY A 114 -22.81 4.27 -14.78
C GLY A 114 -21.44 4.92 -14.99
N VAL A 115 -20.72 4.45 -16.01
CA VAL A 115 -19.37 4.92 -16.36
C VAL A 115 -19.30 5.41 -17.80
N THR A 116 -18.40 6.37 -18.07
CA THR A 116 -18.37 7.10 -19.35
C THR A 116 -17.09 6.94 -20.17
N ALA A 117 -16.15 6.12 -19.71
CA ALA A 117 -14.88 5.91 -20.42
C ALA A 117 -15.09 5.43 -21.86
N SER A 118 -14.31 6.00 -22.78
CA SER A 118 -14.44 5.73 -24.22
C SER A 118 -13.08 5.71 -24.91
N ARG A 119 -12.86 4.70 -25.76
CA ARG A 119 -11.65 4.54 -26.58
C ARG A 119 -11.49 5.61 -27.66
N PHE A 120 -12.56 6.35 -27.94
CA PHE A 120 -12.59 7.34 -29.01
C PHE A 120 -12.18 8.74 -28.56
N LYS A 121 -11.94 8.96 -27.25
CA LYS A 121 -11.46 10.24 -26.74
C LYS A 121 -9.95 10.36 -26.88
N GLU A 122 -9.47 11.51 -27.35
CA GLU A 122 -8.03 11.84 -27.44
C GLU A 122 -7.37 12.06 -26.06
N GLN A 123 -8.19 12.40 -25.07
CA GLN A 123 -7.84 12.55 -23.67
C GLN A 123 -8.82 11.74 -22.81
N GLN A 124 -8.29 10.93 -21.89
CA GLN A 124 -9.10 10.15 -20.96
C GLN A 124 -9.29 10.92 -19.66
N GLU A 125 -10.46 10.81 -19.05
CA GLU A 125 -10.81 11.55 -17.83
C GLU A 125 -11.34 10.56 -16.78
N PRO A 126 -10.44 9.94 -15.99
CA PRO A 126 -10.83 8.95 -14.99
C PRO A 126 -11.77 9.53 -13.94
N GLU A 127 -12.79 8.77 -13.55
CA GLU A 127 -13.67 9.16 -12.45
C GLU A 127 -13.02 8.93 -11.07
N CYS A 128 -12.04 8.04 -10.96
CA CYS A 128 -11.25 7.79 -9.76
C CYS A 128 -9.76 7.81 -10.05
N ILE A 129 -9.01 8.55 -9.24
CA ILE A 129 -7.54 8.54 -9.23
C ILE A 129 -7.07 8.02 -7.87
N ILE A 130 -6.30 6.94 -7.89
CA ILE A 130 -5.65 6.36 -6.71
C ILE A 130 -4.15 6.59 -6.84
N VAL A 131 -3.54 7.16 -5.80
CA VAL A 131 -2.12 7.48 -5.78
C VAL A 131 -1.46 6.76 -4.62
N ALA A 132 -0.31 6.16 -4.89
CA ALA A 132 0.52 5.47 -3.89
C ALA A 132 2.02 5.77 -4.11
N PRO A 133 2.85 5.69 -3.06
CA PRO A 133 4.24 6.14 -3.12
C PRO A 133 5.18 5.21 -3.91
N THR A 134 4.83 3.93 -4.05
CA THR A 134 5.69 2.92 -4.69
C THR A 134 5.02 2.31 -5.91
N ARG A 135 5.86 1.88 -6.87
CA ARG A 135 5.42 1.28 -8.14
C ARG A 135 4.73 -0.06 -7.91
N GLU A 136 5.22 -0.79 -6.92
CA GLU A 136 4.74 -2.13 -6.62
C GLU A 136 3.44 -2.09 -5.81
N LEU A 137 3.30 -1.18 -4.84
CA LEU A 137 2.02 -0.96 -4.13
C LEU A 137 0.93 -0.54 -5.12
N ILE A 138 1.21 0.41 -6.01
CA ILE A 138 0.16 0.87 -6.93
C ILE A 138 -0.28 -0.22 -7.92
N ASN A 139 0.64 -1.11 -8.32
CA ASN A 139 0.31 -2.27 -9.13
C ASN A 139 -0.54 -3.27 -8.37
N GLN A 140 -0.28 -3.47 -7.07
CA GLN A 140 -1.11 -4.32 -6.21
C GLN A 140 -2.52 -3.75 -6.05
N ILE A 141 -2.67 -2.45 -5.80
CA ILE A 141 -3.99 -1.79 -5.73
C ILE A 141 -4.74 -1.96 -7.05
N PHE A 142 -4.05 -1.83 -8.19
CA PHE A 142 -4.62 -2.09 -9.51
C PHE A 142 -5.13 -3.52 -9.67
N LEU A 143 -4.38 -4.53 -9.19
CA LEU A 143 -4.82 -5.92 -9.23
C LEU A 143 -6.04 -6.16 -8.33
N GLU A 144 -6.12 -5.54 -7.15
CA GLU A 144 -7.32 -5.58 -6.30
C GLU A 144 -8.52 -4.89 -6.97
N ALA A 145 -8.31 -3.75 -7.63
CA ALA A 145 -9.37 -3.09 -8.40
C ALA A 145 -9.89 -4.02 -9.51
N ARG A 146 -9.01 -4.76 -10.21
CA ARG A 146 -9.41 -5.75 -11.22
C ARG A 146 -10.26 -6.89 -10.64
N LYS A 147 -10.01 -7.34 -9.41
CA LYS A 147 -10.85 -8.33 -8.73
C LYS A 147 -12.27 -7.82 -8.55
N PHE A 148 -12.43 -6.63 -8.00
CA PHE A 148 -13.75 -6.10 -7.65
C PHE A 148 -14.58 -5.66 -8.86
N VAL A 149 -13.94 -5.25 -9.95
CA VAL A 149 -14.61 -4.86 -11.21
C VAL A 149 -14.72 -6.00 -12.23
N TYR A 150 -14.31 -7.22 -11.88
CA TYR A 150 -14.39 -8.37 -12.77
C TYR A 150 -15.82 -8.60 -13.27
N GLY A 151 -15.99 -8.82 -14.58
CA GLY A 151 -17.31 -8.96 -15.19
C GLY A 151 -18.12 -7.67 -15.32
N THR A 152 -17.51 -6.50 -15.10
CA THR A 152 -18.13 -5.18 -15.31
C THR A 152 -17.49 -4.44 -16.50
N CYS A 153 -18.07 -3.30 -16.91
CA CYS A 153 -17.48 -2.40 -17.91
C CYS A 153 -16.47 -1.39 -17.32
N ILE A 154 -16.27 -1.38 -15.99
CA ILE A 154 -15.36 -0.46 -15.32
C ILE A 154 -13.92 -0.89 -15.64
N ARG A 155 -13.13 0.00 -16.22
CA ARG A 155 -11.75 -0.28 -16.63
C ARG A 155 -10.73 0.36 -15.68
N PRO A 156 -10.09 -0.41 -14.80
CA PRO A 156 -8.93 0.06 -14.06
C PRO A 156 -7.69 0.08 -14.95
N VAL A 157 -6.78 1.03 -14.69
CA VAL A 157 -5.49 1.18 -15.38
C VAL A 157 -4.42 1.50 -14.38
N VAL A 158 -3.21 0.94 -14.57
CA VAL A 158 -2.04 1.30 -13.78
C VAL A 158 -0.97 2.01 -14.61
N ILE A 159 -0.41 3.09 -14.06
CA ILE A 159 0.74 3.79 -14.62
C ILE A 159 1.78 4.10 -13.54
N TYR A 160 3.04 3.74 -13.77
CA TYR A 160 4.10 4.02 -12.80
C TYR A 160 5.47 4.21 -13.46
N GLY A 161 6.38 4.91 -12.77
CA GLY A 161 7.73 5.17 -13.26
C GLY A 161 8.54 3.89 -13.59
N GLY A 162 9.64 4.01 -14.35
CA GLY A 162 10.47 2.84 -14.68
C GLY A 162 9.89 1.90 -15.74
N THR A 163 8.75 2.23 -16.33
CA THR A 163 8.16 1.56 -17.50
C THR A 163 8.14 2.49 -18.72
N GLN A 164 8.00 1.94 -19.92
CA GLN A 164 7.91 2.69 -21.16
C GLN A 164 6.66 3.60 -21.17
N THR A 165 6.85 4.93 -21.26
CA THR A 165 5.72 5.87 -21.23
C THR A 165 4.72 5.64 -22.37
N GLY A 166 5.19 5.25 -23.56
CA GLY A 166 4.30 4.90 -24.68
C GLY A 166 3.38 3.73 -24.37
N HIS A 167 3.82 2.75 -23.57
CA HIS A 167 2.95 1.67 -23.09
C HIS A 167 1.88 2.22 -22.13
N SER A 168 2.26 3.05 -21.14
CA SER A 168 1.29 3.69 -20.24
C SER A 168 0.23 4.50 -20.99
N ILE A 169 0.63 5.29 -22.00
CA ILE A 169 -0.31 6.05 -22.83
C ILE A 169 -1.25 5.09 -23.56
N ARG A 170 -0.73 4.06 -24.25
CA ARG A 170 -1.59 3.07 -24.93
C ARG A 170 -2.60 2.43 -23.98
N GLN A 171 -2.19 2.09 -22.76
CA GLN A 171 -3.10 1.51 -21.76
C GLN A 171 -4.18 2.49 -21.31
N VAL A 172 -3.84 3.76 -21.08
CA VAL A 172 -4.81 4.79 -20.73
C VAL A 172 -5.81 4.99 -21.87
N MET A 173 -5.33 5.17 -23.09
CA MET A 173 -6.14 5.47 -24.28
C MET A 173 -7.17 4.37 -24.66
N GLN A 174 -7.07 3.18 -24.07
CA GLN A 174 -8.07 2.12 -24.22
C GLN A 174 -9.33 2.31 -23.35
N GLY A 175 -9.44 3.46 -22.65
CA GLY A 175 -10.52 3.78 -21.72
C GLY A 175 -10.04 3.67 -20.27
N CYS A 176 -10.29 4.65 -19.42
CA CYS A 176 -9.82 4.62 -18.03
C CYS A 176 -10.88 5.19 -17.08
N ASN A 177 -11.40 4.36 -16.18
CA ASN A 177 -12.34 4.78 -15.14
C ASN A 177 -11.65 4.95 -13.79
N ILE A 178 -10.79 3.98 -13.44
CA ILE A 178 -10.00 3.98 -12.22
C ILE A 178 -8.53 4.02 -12.62
N LEU A 179 -7.85 5.12 -12.33
CA LEU A 179 -6.42 5.28 -12.59
C LEU A 179 -5.61 5.09 -11.33
N CYS A 180 -4.85 4.00 -11.26
CA CYS A 180 -3.86 3.74 -10.23
C CYS A 180 -2.50 4.28 -10.69
N ALA A 181 -1.94 5.28 -10.01
CA ALA A 181 -0.69 5.91 -10.45
C ALA A 181 0.32 6.26 -9.34
N THR A 182 1.62 6.22 -9.67
CA THR A 182 2.63 6.94 -8.88
C THR A 182 2.68 8.42 -9.29
N PRO A 183 2.91 9.38 -8.39
CA PRO A 183 2.81 10.83 -8.66
C PRO A 183 3.56 11.30 -9.91
N GLY A 184 4.85 10.98 -10.00
CA GLY A 184 5.68 11.46 -11.10
C GLY A 184 5.20 10.99 -12.47
N ARG A 185 4.72 9.75 -12.59
CA ARG A 185 4.17 9.24 -13.86
C ARG A 185 2.79 9.82 -14.16
N LEU A 186 1.96 10.03 -13.13
CA LEU A 186 0.67 10.70 -13.29
C LEU A 186 0.85 12.10 -13.88
N LEU A 187 1.69 12.92 -13.25
CA LEU A 187 1.96 14.28 -13.69
C LEU A 187 2.60 14.34 -15.09
N ASP A 188 3.49 13.41 -15.43
CA ASP A 188 4.07 13.28 -16.79
C ASP A 188 2.98 13.05 -17.85
N ILE A 189 2.01 12.16 -17.59
CA ILE A 189 0.96 11.86 -18.57
C ILE A 189 -0.12 12.95 -18.62
N ILE A 190 -0.41 13.61 -17.50
CA ILE A 190 -1.24 14.82 -17.46
C ILE A 190 -0.61 15.92 -18.31
N GLY A 191 0.70 16.18 -18.14
CA GLY A 191 1.44 17.17 -18.94
C GLY A 191 1.55 16.84 -20.44
N LYS A 192 1.21 15.60 -20.83
CA LYS A 192 1.10 15.15 -22.24
C LYS A 192 -0.34 15.17 -22.76
N GLU A 193 -1.27 15.71 -21.98
CA GLU A 193 -2.69 15.87 -22.32
C GLU A 193 -3.39 14.54 -22.65
N LYS A 194 -2.88 13.42 -22.13
CA LYS A 194 -3.53 12.10 -22.30
C LYS A 194 -4.45 11.74 -21.14
N ILE A 195 -4.28 12.40 -20.01
CA ILE A 195 -5.20 12.36 -18.87
C ILE A 195 -5.69 13.77 -18.60
N GLY A 196 -7.01 13.94 -18.52
CA GLY A 196 -7.69 15.11 -17.98
C GLY A 196 -8.28 14.81 -16.61
N LEU A 197 -8.56 15.85 -15.83
CA LEU A 197 -9.03 15.70 -14.44
C LEU A 197 -10.49 16.12 -14.23
N HIS A 198 -11.17 16.68 -15.25
CA HIS A 198 -12.49 17.30 -15.08
C HIS A 198 -13.56 16.38 -14.49
N ASN A 199 -13.48 15.07 -14.75
CA ASN A 199 -14.46 14.09 -14.28
C ASN A 199 -14.04 13.37 -12.99
N VAL A 200 -12.95 13.78 -12.34
CA VAL A 200 -12.47 13.14 -11.10
C VAL A 200 -13.51 13.35 -9.99
N LYS A 201 -14.18 12.26 -9.62
CA LYS A 201 -15.11 12.19 -8.49
C LYS A 201 -14.40 11.71 -7.22
N TYR A 202 -13.38 10.87 -7.35
CA TYR A 202 -12.65 10.29 -6.23
C TYR A 202 -11.14 10.52 -6.36
N LEU A 203 -10.53 11.06 -5.31
CA LEU A 203 -9.08 11.13 -5.16
C LEU A 203 -8.67 10.33 -3.92
N VAL A 204 -7.93 9.24 -4.11
CA VAL A 204 -7.48 8.35 -3.04
C VAL A 204 -5.97 8.45 -2.87
N LEU A 205 -5.52 8.69 -1.64
CA LEU A 205 -4.11 8.62 -1.26
C LEU A 205 -3.93 7.42 -0.32
N ASP A 206 -3.24 6.39 -0.79
CA ASP A 206 -2.82 5.26 0.05
C ASP A 206 -1.38 5.46 0.52
N GLU A 207 -1.07 5.05 1.76
CA GLU A 207 0.12 5.47 2.50
C GLU A 207 0.24 7.01 2.54
N ALA A 208 -0.88 7.67 2.91
CA ALA A 208 -1.06 9.12 2.80
C ALA A 208 -0.01 9.94 3.58
N ASP A 209 0.45 9.48 4.73
CA ASP A 209 1.56 10.09 5.47
C ASP A 209 2.82 10.20 4.62
N ARG A 210 3.17 9.16 3.86
CA ARG A 210 4.30 9.23 2.95
C ARG A 210 4.02 10.11 1.73
N MET A 211 2.78 10.14 1.26
CA MET A 211 2.37 10.98 0.14
C MET A 211 2.43 12.47 0.48
N LEU A 212 2.21 12.81 1.75
CA LEU A 212 2.18 14.18 2.27
C LEU A 212 3.52 14.64 2.87
N ASP A 213 4.43 13.71 3.16
CA ASP A 213 5.81 13.98 3.57
C ASP A 213 6.63 14.72 2.47
N MET A 214 7.74 15.34 2.86
CA MET A 214 8.59 16.25 2.06
C MET A 214 9.02 15.67 0.69
N GLY A 215 9.01 14.34 0.53
CA GLY A 215 9.38 13.67 -0.72
C GLY A 215 8.32 13.79 -1.83
N PHE A 216 7.03 13.63 -1.52
CA PHE A 216 5.95 13.62 -2.51
C PHE A 216 4.99 14.81 -2.38
N GLY A 217 5.03 15.54 -1.26
CA GLY A 217 4.10 16.63 -0.98
C GLY A 217 4.03 17.71 -2.07
N LEU A 218 5.15 18.04 -2.73
CA LEU A 218 5.16 18.99 -3.86
C LEU A 218 4.40 18.48 -5.08
N ASP A 219 4.54 17.20 -5.43
CA ASP A 219 3.83 16.61 -6.56
C ASP A 219 2.34 16.44 -6.24
N MET A 220 2.00 16.13 -4.99
CA MET A 220 0.60 16.11 -4.55
C MET A 220 -0.04 17.48 -4.57
N LYS A 221 0.66 18.53 -4.09
CA LYS A 221 0.19 19.91 -4.21
C LYS A 221 -0.05 20.30 -5.66
N LYS A 222 0.89 19.98 -6.57
CA LYS A 222 0.72 20.22 -8.02
C LYS A 222 -0.50 19.50 -8.60
N LEU A 223 -0.73 18.24 -8.22
CA LEU A 223 -1.88 17.46 -8.69
C LEU A 223 -3.20 18.09 -8.23
N ILE A 224 -3.29 18.44 -6.94
CA ILE A 224 -4.52 18.96 -6.33
C ILE A 224 -4.81 20.39 -6.81
N SER A 225 -3.77 21.20 -7.02
CA SER A 225 -3.89 22.56 -7.55
C SER A 225 -3.94 22.59 -9.08
N TYR A 226 -4.03 21.44 -9.76
CA TYR A 226 -4.04 21.40 -11.21
C TYR A 226 -5.34 22.05 -11.74
N PRO A 227 -5.31 22.92 -12.76
CA PRO A 227 -6.47 23.73 -13.15
C PRO A 227 -7.76 22.96 -13.47
N SER A 228 -7.65 21.75 -14.04
CA SER A 228 -8.79 20.90 -14.37
C SER A 228 -9.25 19.98 -13.23
N MET A 229 -8.56 19.96 -12.09
CA MET A 229 -8.96 19.19 -10.92
C MET A 229 -10.22 19.84 -10.30
N PRO A 230 -11.34 19.10 -10.14
CA PRO A 230 -12.53 19.61 -9.49
C PRO A 230 -12.19 20.08 -8.07
N PRO A 231 -12.76 21.20 -7.58
CA PRO A 231 -12.52 21.67 -6.22
C PRO A 231 -12.96 20.62 -5.18
N LYS A 232 -12.44 20.71 -3.96
CA LYS A 232 -12.68 19.70 -2.92
C LYS A 232 -14.17 19.47 -2.63
N ASP A 233 -15.01 20.49 -2.76
CA ASP A 233 -16.47 20.38 -2.54
C ASP A 233 -17.21 19.62 -3.65
N LYS A 234 -16.57 19.39 -4.80
CA LYS A 234 -17.14 18.71 -5.97
C LYS A 234 -16.55 17.32 -6.23
N ARG A 235 -15.65 16.87 -5.37
CA ARG A 235 -15.07 15.51 -5.38
C ARG A 235 -15.10 14.93 -3.97
N GLN A 236 -14.71 13.69 -3.83
CA GLN A 236 -14.49 13.04 -2.55
C GLN A 236 -13.02 12.69 -2.43
N THR A 237 -12.39 13.12 -1.33
CA THR A 237 -10.97 12.85 -1.06
C THR A 237 -10.87 11.84 0.08
N LEU A 238 -10.14 10.75 -0.15
CA LEU A 238 -9.96 9.65 0.78
C LEU A 238 -8.48 9.45 1.07
N MET A 239 -8.11 9.37 2.34
CA MET A 239 -6.72 9.16 2.78
C MET A 239 -6.62 7.97 3.71
N PHE A 240 -5.72 7.04 3.39
CA PHE A 240 -5.49 5.83 4.16
C PHE A 240 -4.02 5.71 4.54
N SER A 241 -3.72 5.41 5.81
CA SER A 241 -2.37 5.05 6.26
C SER A 241 -2.43 4.21 7.55
N ALA A 242 -1.31 3.59 7.92
CA ALA A 242 -1.11 3.01 9.26
C ALA A 242 -0.62 4.04 10.29
N THR A 243 -0.04 5.14 9.83
CA THR A 243 0.58 6.18 10.67
C THR A 243 0.09 7.55 10.19
N PHE A 244 -0.21 8.45 11.12
CA PHE A 244 -0.66 9.81 10.81
C PHE A 244 -0.10 10.79 11.85
N PRO A 245 1.17 11.23 11.72
CA PRO A 245 1.71 12.24 12.60
C PRO A 245 0.98 13.58 12.43
N GLU A 246 0.98 14.43 13.46
CA GLU A 246 0.20 15.68 13.50
C GLU A 246 0.45 16.60 12.29
N GLU A 247 1.70 16.69 11.82
CA GLU A 247 2.05 17.51 10.66
C GLU A 247 1.36 17.01 9.37
N VAL A 248 1.28 15.70 9.19
CA VAL A 248 0.57 15.07 8.08
C VAL A 248 -0.93 15.30 8.22
N GLN A 249 -1.51 15.20 9.41
CA GLN A 249 -2.93 15.49 9.64
C GLN A 249 -3.27 16.94 9.29
N ARG A 250 -2.41 17.88 9.66
CA ARG A 250 -2.55 19.30 9.30
C ARG A 250 -2.54 19.51 7.79
N LEU A 251 -1.59 18.90 7.08
CA LEU A 251 -1.51 18.99 5.62
C LEU A 251 -2.71 18.31 4.94
N ALA A 252 -3.19 17.19 5.47
CA ALA A 252 -4.37 16.52 4.96
C ALA A 252 -5.63 17.40 5.05
N GLY A 253 -5.75 18.22 6.10
CA GLY A 253 -6.83 19.22 6.24
C GLY A 253 -6.88 20.26 5.12
N GLU A 254 -5.77 20.53 4.41
CA GLU A 254 -5.78 21.40 3.22
C GLU A 254 -6.50 20.74 2.04
N PHE A 255 -6.50 19.40 1.99
CA PHE A 255 -6.96 18.62 0.83
C PHE A 255 -8.37 18.07 1.00
N LEU A 256 -8.78 17.86 2.25
CA LEU A 256 -10.09 17.35 2.65
C LEU A 256 -11.11 18.50 2.81
N LYS A 257 -12.40 18.17 2.66
CA LYS A 257 -13.51 19.04 3.07
C LYS A 257 -13.44 19.31 4.57
N THR A 258 -14.05 20.40 5.02
CA THR A 258 -14.07 20.78 6.45
C THR A 258 -14.84 19.78 7.32
N ASP A 259 -15.78 19.05 6.73
CA ASP A 259 -16.62 18.06 7.39
C ASP A 259 -16.13 16.62 7.15
N TYR A 260 -14.84 16.40 6.89
CA TYR A 260 -14.32 15.03 6.75
C TYR A 260 -14.50 14.23 8.05
N LEU A 261 -14.63 12.91 7.92
CA LEU A 261 -14.58 11.99 9.06
C LEU A 261 -13.17 11.45 9.25
N PHE A 262 -12.75 11.32 10.51
CA PHE A 262 -11.50 10.67 10.88
C PHE A 262 -11.80 9.38 11.63
N VAL A 263 -11.43 8.25 11.03
CA VAL A 263 -11.61 6.90 11.59
C VAL A 263 -10.25 6.36 12.01
N VAL A 264 -10.14 5.96 13.28
CA VAL A 264 -8.95 5.35 13.85
C VAL A 264 -9.32 3.97 14.37
N VAL A 265 -8.63 2.93 13.88
CA VAL A 265 -8.79 1.54 14.36
C VAL A 265 -7.57 1.15 15.17
N GLY A 266 -7.76 0.88 16.46
CA GLY A 266 -6.70 0.62 17.42
C GLY A 266 -5.95 1.90 17.80
N HIS A 267 -4.66 1.77 18.14
CA HIS A 267 -3.82 2.93 18.45
C HIS A 267 -3.17 3.51 17.18
N VAL A 268 -3.25 4.83 17.00
CA VAL A 268 -2.61 5.53 15.86
C VAL A 268 -1.13 5.22 15.85
N GLY A 269 -0.65 4.61 14.76
CA GLY A 269 0.77 4.27 14.58
C GLY A 269 1.29 3.14 15.47
N GLY A 270 0.41 2.37 16.12
CA GLY A 270 0.80 1.17 16.86
C GLY A 270 1.34 0.06 15.95
N ALA A 271 2.22 -0.78 16.50
CA ALA A 271 2.66 -2.00 15.83
C ALA A 271 1.53 -3.05 15.79
N CYS A 272 1.57 -3.94 14.79
CA CYS A 272 0.64 -5.07 14.75
C CYS A 272 0.97 -6.05 15.89
N SER A 273 -0.01 -6.33 16.75
CA SER A 273 0.13 -7.25 17.90
C SER A 273 0.44 -8.70 17.48
N ASP A 274 0.16 -9.07 16.23
CA ASP A 274 0.48 -10.38 15.68
C ASP A 274 1.97 -10.55 15.36
N VAL A 275 2.77 -9.49 15.49
CA VAL A 275 4.22 -9.51 15.26
C VAL A 275 4.96 -9.62 16.59
N GLN A 276 5.65 -10.74 16.81
CA GLN A 276 6.58 -10.88 17.92
C GLN A 276 7.84 -10.05 17.63
N GLN A 277 8.11 -9.05 18.47
CA GLN A 277 9.22 -8.11 18.29
C GLN A 277 10.39 -8.43 19.23
N ASN A 278 11.58 -8.67 18.68
CA ASN A 278 12.81 -8.93 19.42
C ASN A 278 13.86 -7.86 19.11
N ILE A 279 14.33 -7.13 20.12
CA ILE A 279 15.40 -6.14 19.99
C ILE A 279 16.71 -6.76 20.50
N LEU A 280 17.71 -6.84 19.64
CA LEU A 280 19.03 -7.37 19.96
C LEU A 280 20.06 -6.25 19.91
N GLN A 281 20.78 -6.04 21.01
CA GLN A 281 21.92 -5.12 20.99
C GLN A 281 23.07 -5.75 20.20
N VAL A 282 23.40 -5.18 19.04
CA VAL A 282 24.42 -5.74 18.13
C VAL A 282 25.29 -4.59 17.60
N PRO A 283 26.58 -4.54 17.97
CA PRO A 283 27.49 -3.54 17.43
C PRO A 283 27.60 -3.64 15.90
N GLN A 284 27.78 -2.50 15.23
CA GLN A 284 27.80 -2.42 13.76
C GLN A 284 28.69 -3.47 13.05
N TYR A 285 29.86 -3.78 13.62
CA TYR A 285 30.79 -4.74 13.02
C TYR A 285 30.33 -6.20 13.14
N SER A 286 29.50 -6.53 14.14
CA SER A 286 28.99 -7.88 14.40
C SER A 286 27.64 -8.18 13.72
N LYS A 287 26.98 -7.17 13.13
CA LYS A 287 25.66 -7.34 12.50
C LYS A 287 25.63 -8.38 11.40
N ARG A 288 26.71 -8.52 10.61
CA ARG A 288 26.79 -9.52 9.52
C ARG A 288 26.79 -10.95 10.05
N ASP A 289 27.65 -11.22 11.02
CA ASP A 289 27.76 -12.56 11.62
C ASP A 289 26.44 -12.92 12.33
N LYS A 290 25.84 -11.95 13.02
CA LYS A 290 24.55 -12.15 13.68
C LYS A 290 23.41 -12.39 12.68
N LEU A 291 23.43 -11.73 11.52
CA LEU A 291 22.47 -11.97 10.45
C LEU A 291 22.58 -13.41 9.93
N ILE A 292 23.79 -13.92 9.70
CA ILE A 292 24.01 -15.30 9.26
C ILE A 292 23.47 -16.29 10.31
N GLU A 293 23.86 -16.10 11.58
CA GLU A 293 23.41 -16.94 12.69
C GLU A 293 21.88 -17.08 12.71
N ILE A 294 21.19 -15.95 12.61
CA ILE A 294 19.72 -15.91 12.62
C ILE A 294 19.16 -16.58 11.37
N LEU A 295 19.63 -16.24 10.16
CA LEU A 295 19.12 -16.82 8.92
C LEU A 295 19.35 -18.33 8.84
N GLN A 296 20.48 -18.84 9.33
CA GLN A 296 20.75 -20.28 9.40
C GLN A 296 19.81 -20.98 10.38
N SER A 297 19.47 -20.34 11.50
CA SER A 297 18.50 -20.90 12.47
C SER A 297 17.06 -20.93 11.91
N ILE A 298 16.70 -19.94 11.09
CA ILE A 298 15.39 -19.83 10.44
C ILE A 298 15.27 -20.80 9.25
N GLY A 299 16.38 -21.09 8.56
CA GLY A 299 16.41 -21.97 7.39
C GLY A 299 15.81 -21.32 6.14
N HIS A 300 14.73 -21.91 5.61
CA HIS A 300 14.13 -21.50 4.33
C HIS A 300 12.87 -20.63 4.48
N GLU A 301 12.53 -20.18 5.69
CA GLU A 301 11.40 -19.28 5.87
C GLU A 301 11.67 -17.92 5.20
N ARG A 302 10.63 -17.37 4.57
CA ARG A 302 10.73 -16.10 3.84
C ARG A 302 11.02 -14.97 4.80
N THR A 303 12.20 -14.39 4.61
CA THR A 303 12.77 -13.37 5.49
C THR A 303 13.05 -12.08 4.72
N MET A 304 12.45 -10.98 5.15
CA MET A 304 12.80 -9.65 4.65
C MET A 304 13.87 -9.00 5.52
N VAL A 305 14.96 -8.53 4.92
CA VAL A 305 16.07 -7.87 5.64
C VAL A 305 16.13 -6.41 5.24
N PHE A 306 15.92 -5.50 6.19
CA PHE A 306 15.94 -4.06 5.97
C PHE A 306 17.29 -3.42 6.26
N VAL A 307 17.77 -2.61 5.32
CA VAL A 307 19.00 -1.81 5.42
C VAL A 307 18.75 -0.35 5.07
N ASP A 308 19.64 0.55 5.53
CA ASP A 308 19.51 1.99 5.35
C ASP A 308 19.79 2.48 3.91
N LYS A 309 20.80 1.90 3.26
CA LYS A 309 21.38 2.39 2.00
C LYS A 309 21.22 1.39 0.87
N LYS A 310 20.98 1.92 -0.33
CA LYS A 310 20.82 1.16 -1.58
C LYS A 310 22.04 0.27 -1.88
N LYS A 311 23.24 0.85 -1.87
CA LYS A 311 24.50 0.11 -2.06
C LYS A 311 24.70 -1.00 -1.02
N LYS A 312 24.21 -0.78 0.22
CA LYS A 312 24.28 -1.76 1.29
C LYS A 312 23.32 -2.93 1.04
N ALA A 313 22.17 -2.69 0.43
CA ALA A 313 21.24 -3.75 0.06
C ALA A 313 21.87 -4.75 -0.93
N ASP A 314 22.53 -4.24 -1.97
CA ASP A 314 23.27 -5.09 -2.90
C ASP A 314 24.45 -5.80 -2.24
N TYR A 315 25.19 -5.08 -1.40
CA TYR A 315 26.32 -5.65 -0.66
C TYR A 315 25.89 -6.81 0.24
N ILE A 316 24.84 -6.63 1.05
CA ILE A 316 24.34 -7.68 1.95
C ILE A 316 23.75 -8.84 1.16
N ALA A 317 23.00 -8.59 0.08
CA ALA A 317 22.49 -9.68 -0.76
C ALA A 317 23.61 -10.50 -1.39
N ALA A 318 24.65 -9.84 -1.93
CA ALA A 318 25.81 -10.52 -2.50
C ALA A 318 26.60 -11.32 -1.43
N PHE A 319 26.79 -10.73 -0.25
CA PHE A 319 27.41 -11.38 0.90
C PHE A 319 26.66 -12.65 1.32
N LEU A 320 25.34 -12.60 1.45
CA LEU A 320 24.52 -13.77 1.78
C LEU A 320 24.64 -14.88 0.73
N CYS A 321 24.66 -14.52 -0.56
CA CYS A 321 24.89 -15.47 -1.64
C CYS A 321 26.29 -16.14 -1.57
N GLN A 322 27.33 -15.41 -1.16
CA GLN A 322 28.68 -15.98 -0.94
C GLN A 322 28.67 -17.00 0.21
N GLU A 323 27.88 -16.74 1.24
CA GLU A 323 27.63 -17.63 2.38
C GLU A 323 26.62 -18.75 2.06
N LYS A 324 26.29 -18.95 0.77
CA LYS A 324 25.37 -19.98 0.27
C LYS A 324 23.92 -19.84 0.79
N ILE A 325 23.52 -18.64 1.21
CA ILE A 325 22.13 -18.29 1.55
C ILE A 325 21.50 -17.61 0.34
N PRO A 326 20.52 -18.21 -0.34
CA PRO A 326 19.94 -17.63 -1.55
C PRO A 326 19.18 -16.34 -1.21
N ALA A 327 19.67 -15.21 -1.73
CA ALA A 327 19.14 -13.89 -1.44
C ALA A 327 18.99 -13.05 -2.72
N THR A 328 18.12 -12.05 -2.67
CA THR A 328 17.99 -11.02 -3.71
C THR A 328 17.79 -9.65 -3.07
N SER A 329 17.98 -8.57 -3.82
CA SER A 329 17.88 -7.18 -3.34
C SER A 329 16.77 -6.39 -4.04
N ILE A 330 16.15 -5.45 -3.32
CA ILE A 330 15.21 -4.48 -3.91
C ILE A 330 15.42 -3.07 -3.35
N HIS A 331 15.69 -2.12 -4.24
CA HIS A 331 15.82 -0.70 -3.90
C HIS A 331 15.64 0.17 -5.15
N GLY A 332 15.58 1.48 -4.97
CA GLY A 332 15.25 2.43 -6.04
C GLY A 332 16.31 2.63 -7.13
N ASP A 333 17.51 2.06 -7.01
CA ASP A 333 18.55 2.13 -8.05
C ASP A 333 18.54 0.90 -8.98
N ARG A 334 17.81 -0.17 -8.62
CA ARG A 334 17.60 -1.31 -9.50
C ARG A 334 16.61 -0.97 -10.61
N GLU A 335 16.79 -1.57 -11.77
CA GLU A 335 15.84 -1.41 -12.87
C GLU A 335 14.48 -2.01 -12.50
N GLN A 336 13.39 -1.48 -13.07
CA GLN A 336 12.06 -1.95 -12.72
C GLN A 336 11.87 -3.45 -12.97
N ARG A 337 12.42 -3.96 -14.08
CA ARG A 337 12.42 -5.39 -14.40
C ARG A 337 13.07 -6.22 -13.30
N GLU A 338 14.22 -5.78 -12.81
CA GLU A 338 14.97 -6.49 -11.77
C GLU A 338 14.21 -6.51 -10.44
N ARG A 339 13.53 -5.41 -10.11
CA ARG A 339 12.70 -5.32 -8.89
C ARG A 339 11.52 -6.29 -8.94
N GLU A 340 10.85 -6.40 -10.10
CA GLU A 340 9.76 -7.34 -10.31
C GLU A 340 10.25 -8.80 -10.25
N VAL A 341 11.40 -9.11 -10.85
CA VAL A 341 12.05 -10.43 -10.74
C VAL A 341 12.43 -10.75 -9.29
N ALA A 342 13.01 -9.80 -8.55
CA ALA A 342 13.38 -10.00 -7.15
C ALA A 342 12.16 -10.34 -6.27
N LEU A 343 11.03 -9.66 -6.49
CA LEU A 343 9.78 -9.98 -5.78
C LEU A 343 9.22 -11.34 -6.18
N GLN A 344 9.31 -11.71 -7.45
CA GLN A 344 8.86 -13.02 -7.93
C GLN A 344 9.73 -14.16 -7.35
N ASP A 345 11.05 -13.98 -7.32
CA ASP A 345 12.00 -14.94 -6.77
C ASP A 345 11.79 -15.13 -5.26
N PHE A 346 11.48 -14.06 -4.55
CA PHE A 346 11.13 -14.13 -3.13
C PHE A 346 9.77 -14.80 -2.88
N ARG A 347 8.73 -14.43 -3.65
CA ARG A 347 7.38 -15.03 -3.54
C ARG A 347 7.41 -16.53 -3.83
N SER A 348 8.14 -16.94 -4.86
CA SER A 348 8.29 -18.35 -5.24
C SER A 348 9.17 -19.17 -4.29
N GLY A 349 9.86 -18.52 -3.35
CA GLY A 349 10.79 -19.16 -2.43
C GLY A 349 12.15 -19.53 -3.05
N ARG A 350 12.40 -19.17 -4.33
CA ARG A 350 13.71 -19.37 -4.97
C ARG A 350 14.81 -18.61 -4.23
N CYS A 351 14.52 -17.39 -3.81
CA CYS A 351 15.36 -16.60 -2.92
C CYS A 351 14.56 -16.30 -1.64
N PRO A 352 14.65 -17.13 -0.58
CA PRO A 352 13.88 -16.92 0.64
C PRO A 352 14.31 -15.67 1.43
N VAL A 353 15.40 -15.01 1.06
CA VAL A 353 15.84 -13.75 1.68
C VAL A 353 15.72 -12.58 0.70
N LEU A 354 14.96 -11.55 1.06
CA LEU A 354 14.84 -10.30 0.30
C LEU A 354 15.44 -9.14 1.09
N VAL A 355 16.57 -8.63 0.62
CA VAL A 355 17.23 -7.45 1.22
C VAL A 355 16.65 -6.18 0.60
N ALA A 356 16.08 -5.29 1.42
CA ALA A 356 15.34 -4.13 0.95
C ALA A 356 15.76 -2.84 1.65
N THR A 357 15.64 -1.72 0.94
CA THR A 357 15.54 -0.40 1.59
C THR A 357 14.07 -0.06 1.83
N SER A 358 13.80 0.80 2.81
CA SER A 358 12.44 1.14 3.23
C SER A 358 11.58 1.75 2.13
N VAL A 359 12.21 2.50 1.23
CA VAL A 359 11.53 3.15 0.10
C VAL A 359 10.89 2.11 -0.81
N ALA A 360 11.45 0.90 -0.91
CA ALA A 360 10.94 -0.14 -1.79
C ALA A 360 9.89 -1.05 -1.13
N ALA A 361 9.68 -0.99 0.18
CA ALA A 361 8.90 -2.01 0.89
C ALA A 361 7.62 -1.53 1.58
N ARG A 362 7.34 -0.22 1.66
CA ARG A 362 6.04 0.27 2.15
C ARG A 362 4.90 -0.18 1.24
N GLY A 363 3.74 -0.48 1.82
CA GLY A 363 2.57 -0.92 1.08
C GLY A 363 2.61 -2.34 0.49
N LEU A 364 3.79 -2.87 0.18
CA LEU A 364 3.97 -4.18 -0.43
C LEU A 364 3.29 -5.30 0.36
N ASP A 365 2.25 -5.88 -0.21
CA ASP A 365 1.67 -7.13 0.22
C ASP A 365 2.48 -8.25 -0.44
N ILE A 366 3.37 -8.80 0.38
CA ILE A 366 4.16 -9.96 0.02
C ILE A 366 3.66 -11.10 0.86
N GLU A 367 3.15 -12.13 0.20
CA GLU A 367 2.55 -13.26 0.88
C GLU A 367 3.60 -13.98 1.71
N ASN A 368 3.16 -14.44 2.89
CA ASN A 368 3.91 -15.39 3.71
C ASN A 368 5.32 -14.92 4.08
N VAL A 369 5.53 -13.61 4.31
CA VAL A 369 6.72 -13.13 5.01
C VAL A 369 6.62 -13.61 6.45
N GLN A 370 7.48 -14.52 6.86
CA GLN A 370 7.48 -15.13 8.19
C GLN A 370 8.37 -14.33 9.16
N HIS A 371 9.45 -13.78 8.61
CA HIS A 371 10.44 -13.03 9.38
C HIS A 371 10.74 -11.66 8.74
N VAL A 372 10.86 -10.66 9.60
CA VAL A 372 11.43 -9.35 9.27
C VAL A 372 12.68 -9.14 10.11
N ILE A 373 13.79 -8.75 9.48
CA ILE A 373 15.02 -8.40 10.15
C ILE A 373 15.36 -6.94 9.85
N ASN A 374 15.33 -6.08 10.86
CA ASN A 374 15.92 -4.75 10.75
C ASN A 374 17.42 -4.86 11.00
N PHE A 375 18.20 -5.03 9.93
CA PHE A 375 19.67 -5.02 10.01
C PHE A 375 20.17 -3.64 10.42
N ASP A 376 19.59 -2.60 9.82
CA ASP A 376 19.69 -1.23 10.30
C ASP A 376 18.30 -0.77 10.73
N LEU A 377 18.18 -0.22 11.94
CA LEU A 377 16.94 0.45 12.34
C LEU A 377 16.68 1.67 11.43
N PRO A 378 15.41 2.02 11.20
CA PRO A 378 15.06 3.24 10.47
C PRO A 378 15.40 4.50 11.28
N PHE A 379 15.19 5.68 10.70
CA PHE A 379 15.32 6.96 11.42
C PHE A 379 14.06 7.36 12.21
N THR A 380 12.91 6.80 11.86
CA THR A 380 11.59 7.18 12.42
C THR A 380 10.85 5.94 12.90
N ILE A 381 10.03 6.11 13.94
CA ILE A 381 9.27 5.01 14.54
C ILE A 381 8.13 4.55 13.61
N GLU A 382 7.57 5.46 12.83
CA GLU A 382 6.55 5.16 11.83
C GLU A 382 7.12 4.19 10.78
N GLU A 383 8.34 4.44 10.30
CA GLU A 383 9.02 3.53 9.39
C GLU A 383 9.31 2.17 10.02
N TYR A 384 9.63 2.12 11.31
CA TYR A 384 9.81 0.87 12.04
C TYR A 384 8.53 0.02 12.02
N VAL A 385 7.41 0.62 12.39
CA VAL A 385 6.07 -0.01 12.40
C VAL A 385 5.71 -0.54 11.00
N HIS A 386 5.97 0.25 9.96
CA HIS A 386 5.73 -0.18 8.57
C HIS A 386 6.58 -1.37 8.12
N ARG A 387 7.85 -1.40 8.55
CA ARG A 387 8.79 -2.49 8.22
C ARG A 387 8.38 -3.79 8.91
N ILE A 388 8.09 -3.77 10.21
CA ILE A 388 7.70 -4.98 10.94
C ILE A 388 6.31 -5.48 10.49
N GLY A 389 5.41 -4.58 10.09
CA GLY A 389 4.11 -4.91 9.48
C GLY A 389 4.17 -5.54 8.08
N ARG A 390 5.37 -5.89 7.58
CA ARG A 390 5.53 -6.77 6.41
C ARG A 390 5.24 -8.23 6.75
N THR A 391 5.43 -8.63 8.01
CA THR A 391 4.94 -9.91 8.53
C THR A 391 3.71 -9.67 9.41
N GLY A 392 3.08 -10.72 9.92
CA GLY A 392 1.96 -10.57 10.85
C GLY A 392 0.66 -10.04 10.21
N ARG A 393 0.33 -10.43 8.98
CA ARG A 393 -0.79 -9.85 8.20
C ARG A 393 -2.00 -10.78 8.12
N CYS A 394 -3.18 -10.18 8.02
CA CYS A 394 -4.47 -10.89 7.94
C CYS A 394 -4.67 -11.92 9.07
N GLY A 395 -4.21 -11.61 10.29
CA GLY A 395 -4.31 -12.51 11.45
C GLY A 395 -3.27 -13.64 11.50
N ASN A 396 -2.32 -13.69 10.56
CA ASN A 396 -1.19 -14.62 10.66
C ASN A 396 -0.16 -14.05 11.64
N THR A 397 0.53 -14.89 12.40
CA THR A 397 1.62 -14.44 13.28
C THR A 397 2.90 -14.20 12.50
N GLY A 398 3.69 -13.22 12.94
CA GLY A 398 4.98 -12.88 12.35
C GLY A 398 6.07 -12.67 13.39
N LYS A 399 7.34 -12.68 12.97
CA LYS A 399 8.49 -12.38 13.85
C LYS A 399 9.33 -11.25 13.28
N ALA A 400 9.65 -10.27 14.11
CA ALA A 400 10.55 -9.18 13.79
C ALA A 400 11.78 -9.21 14.71
N VAL A 401 12.98 -9.24 14.13
CA VAL A 401 14.26 -9.13 14.86
C VAL A 401 14.96 -7.85 14.46
N CYS A 402 15.38 -7.04 15.42
CA CYS A 402 15.95 -5.73 15.15
C CYS A 402 17.33 -5.60 15.80
N PHE A 403 18.33 -5.22 15.01
CA PHE A 403 19.66 -4.94 15.52
C PHE A 403 19.73 -3.49 15.98
N PHE A 404 19.95 -3.31 17.28
CA PHE A 404 20.08 -2.02 17.93
C PHE A 404 21.56 -1.74 18.25
N ASP A 405 22.08 -0.64 17.74
CA ASP A 405 23.39 -0.10 18.13
C ASP A 405 23.18 1.23 18.86
N ASN A 406 23.58 1.29 20.14
CA ASN A 406 23.36 2.47 20.98
C ASN A 406 23.98 3.75 20.40
N ASN A 407 25.05 3.63 19.60
CA ASN A 407 25.72 4.80 19.02
C ASN A 407 24.94 5.43 17.86
N THR A 408 24.16 4.64 17.12
CA THR A 408 23.41 5.12 15.95
C THR A 408 21.92 5.25 16.22
N ASP A 409 21.38 4.37 17.07
CA ASP A 409 19.93 4.15 17.18
C ASP A 409 19.35 4.70 18.50
N GLY A 410 20.18 5.33 19.34
CA GLY A 410 19.77 5.90 20.63
C GLY A 410 18.60 6.90 20.52
N HIS A 411 18.48 7.62 19.40
CA HIS A 411 17.38 8.55 19.13
C HIS A 411 16.01 7.87 19.02
N LEU A 412 15.95 6.57 18.70
CA LEU A 412 14.71 5.79 18.62
C LEU A 412 14.34 5.06 19.90
N ALA A 413 15.24 4.97 20.89
CA ALA A 413 15.08 4.09 22.04
C ALA A 413 13.77 4.35 22.81
N GLN A 414 13.45 5.61 23.11
CA GLN A 414 12.23 5.96 23.84
C GLN A 414 10.96 5.59 23.06
N SER A 415 10.92 5.88 21.76
CA SER A 415 9.78 5.56 20.90
C SER A 415 9.61 4.05 20.72
N LEU A 416 10.72 3.29 20.62
CA LEU A 416 10.69 1.83 20.58
C LEU A 416 10.13 1.23 21.86
N VAL A 417 10.53 1.72 23.04
CA VAL A 417 9.99 1.25 24.32
C VAL A 417 8.47 1.45 24.37
N LYS A 418 7.97 2.61 23.90
CA LYS A 418 6.54 2.87 23.81
C LYS A 418 5.84 1.85 22.92
N VAL A 419 6.30 1.67 21.68
CA VAL A 419 5.72 0.72 20.71
C VAL A 419 5.77 -0.74 21.18
N LEU A 420 6.73 -1.11 22.02
CA LEU A 420 6.84 -2.45 22.60
C LEU A 420 5.99 -2.66 23.85
N SER A 421 5.58 -1.57 24.51
CA SER A 421 4.77 -1.61 25.74
C SER A 421 3.27 -1.54 25.45
N ASP A 422 2.92 -0.84 24.36
CA ASP A 422 1.58 -0.83 23.75
C ASP A 422 1.29 -2.17 23.05
#